data_AF-A0A3R8TZP5-F1
#
_entry.id   AF-A0A3R8TZP5-F1
#
_cell.length_a   1.000
_cell.length_b   1.000
_cell.length_c   1.000
_cell.angle_alpha   90.00
_cell.angle_beta   90.00
_cell.angle_gamma   90.00
#
_symmetry.space_group_name_H-M   'P 1'
#
loop_
_entity.id
_entity.type
_entity.pdbx_description
1 polymer ?
#
loop_
_entity_poly.entity_id
_entity_poly.type
_entity_poly.pdbx_seq_one_letter_code
_entity_poly.pdbx_strand_id
1 'polypeptide(L)' 'MALFDYTALDDQGRSRSGSIAAATLDEASAKLARHQLVPVRLQP' A
#
# COMPACT_ATOMS: atom_id res chain seq x y z
N MET A 1 -10.92 6.83 -9.78
CA MET A 1 -9.90 6.38 -8.80
C MET A 1 -9.20 5.19 -9.41
N ALA A 2 -7.88 5.15 -9.36
CA ALA A 2 -7.10 4.02 -9.84
C ALA A 2 -7.00 2.98 -8.73
N LEU A 3 -6.85 1.72 -9.12
CA LEU A 3 -6.57 0.63 -8.21
C LEU A 3 -5.06 0.40 -8.24
N PHE A 4 -4.40 0.40 -7.09
CA PHE A 4 -2.97 0.13 -7.00
C PHE A 4 -2.76 -1.20 -6.31
N ASP A 5 -2.06 -2.12 -6.96
CA ASP A 5 -1.57 -3.32 -6.31
C ASP A 5 -0.37 -2.98 -5.44
N TYR A 6 -0.40 -3.48 -4.21
CA TYR A 6 0.65 -3.25 -3.24
C TYR A 6 1.18 -4.55 -2.65
N THR A 7 2.45 -4.51 -2.28
CA THR A 7 3.05 -5.41 -1.31
C THR A 7 3.67 -4.53 -0.24
N ALA A 8 3.30 -4.75 1.02
CA ALA A 8 3.73 -3.98 2.16
C ALA A 8 4.12 -4.91 3.32
N LEU A 9 4.97 -4.43 4.22
CA LEU A 9 5.28 -5.11 5.47
C LEU A 9 4.39 -4.55 6.58
N ASP A 10 3.81 -5.43 7.40
CA ASP A 10 3.16 -5.05 8.65
C ASP A 10 4.17 -4.83 9.78
N ASP A 11 3.67 -4.40 10.94
CA ASP A 11 4.43 -4.16 12.16
C ASP A 11 5.10 -5.43 12.72
N GLN A 12 4.64 -6.61 12.30
CA GLN A 12 5.25 -7.91 12.61
C GLN A 12 6.28 -8.35 11.56
N GLY A 13 6.55 -7.51 10.55
CA GLY A 13 7.47 -7.83 9.45
C GLY A 13 6.91 -8.84 8.44
N ARG A 14 5.60 -9.13 8.47
CA ARG A 14 4.97 -10.03 7.51
C ARG A 14 4.59 -9.27 6.26
N SER A 15 4.80 -9.91 5.12
CA SER A 15 4.37 -9.37 3.84
C SER A 15 2.86 -9.49 3.69
N ARG A 16 2.20 -8.37 3.45
CA ARG A 16 0.81 -8.26 3.03
C ARG A 16 0.74 -7.73 1.61
N SER A 17 -0.03 -8.41 0.79
CA SER A 17 -0.34 -7.98 -0.57
C SER A 17 -1.83 -7.76 -0.73
N GLY A 18 -2.20 -6.80 -1.56
CA GLY A 18 -3.59 -6.51 -1.88
C GLY A 18 -3.68 -5.35 -2.86
N SER A 19 -4.89 -4.86 -3.06
CA SER A 19 -5.15 -3.72 -3.94
C SER A 19 -5.77 -2.59 -3.14
N ILE A 20 -5.39 -1.34 -3.44
CA ILE A 20 -5.89 -0.15 -2.76
C ILE A 20 -6.35 0.90 -3.76
N ALA A 21 -7.56 1.42 -3.56
CA ALA A 21 -8.08 2.49 -4.40
C ALA A 21 -7.49 3.85 -3.98
N ALA A 22 -6.83 4.53 -4.91
CA ALA A 22 -6.26 5.86 -4.71
C ALA A 22 -6.29 6.69 -6.01
N ALA A 23 -6.24 8.02 -5.89
CA ALA A 23 -6.10 8.89 -7.06
C ALA A 23 -4.64 8.97 -7.53
N THR A 24 -3.68 8.82 -6.62
CA THR A 24 -2.24 8.89 -6.90
C THR A 24 -1.45 7.84 -6.11
N LEU A 25 -0.21 7.58 -6.56
CA LEU A 25 0.76 6.72 -5.88
C LEU A 25 1.10 7.22 -4.46
N ASP A 26 1.16 8.54 -4.29
CA ASP A 26 1.39 9.20 -3.00
C ASP A 26 0.20 8.97 -2.05
N GLU A 27 -1.02 9.13 -2.54
CA GLU A 27 -2.23 8.86 -1.75
C GLU A 27 -2.34 7.37 -1.36
N ALA A 28 -1.98 6.45 -2.26
CA ALA A 28 -1.91 5.02 -1.95
C ALA A 28 -0.89 4.72 -0.85
N SER A 29 0.30 5.33 -0.92
CA SER A 29 1.34 5.21 0.11
C SER A 29 0.89 5.77 1.45
N ALA A 30 0.25 6.95 1.45
CA ALA A 30 -0.30 7.58 2.65
C ALA A 30 -1.40 6.73 3.30
N LYS A 31 -2.26 6.09 2.50
CA LYS A 31 -3.28 5.16 3.00
C LYS A 31 -2.64 3.92 3.64
N LEU A 32 -1.62 3.32 3.03
CA LEU A 32 -0.90 2.19 3.61
C LEU A 32 -0.22 2.57 4.94
N ALA A 33 0.40 3.74 5.01
CA ALA A 33 1.02 4.24 6.24
C ALA A 33 0.02 4.39 7.39
N ARG A 34 -1.23 4.82 7.12
CA ARG A 34 -2.32 4.87 8.13
C ARG A 34 -2.68 3.49 8.70
N HIS A 35 -2.47 2.44 7.91
CA HIS A 35 -2.65 1.06 8.33
C HIS A 35 -1.39 0.42 8.92
N GLN A 36 -0.34 1.22 9.19
CA GLN A 36 0.97 0.75 9.65
C GLN A 36 1.61 -0.25 8.68
N LEU A 37 1.27 -0.14 7.40
CA LEU A 37 1.83 -0.95 6.33
C LEU A 37 2.91 -0.15 5.61
N VAL A 38 4.13 -0.69 5.56
CA VAL A 38 5.25 -0.08 4.85
C VAL A 38 5.33 -0.68 3.44
N PRO A 39 4.97 0.07 2.38
CA PRO A 39 5.00 -0.45 1.02
C PRO A 39 6.43 -0.76 0.57
N VAL A 40 6.67 -2.01 0.19
CA VAL A 40 7.90 -2.47 -0.49
C VAL A 40 7.75 -2.49 -2.01
N ARG A 41 6.51 -2.61 -2.50
CA ARG A 41 6.17 -2.46 -3.92
C ARG A 41 4.78 -1.83 -4.05
N LEU A 42 4.65 -0.86 -4.94
CA LEU A 42 3.39 -0.21 -5.27
C LEU A 42 3.30 -0.02 -6.79
N GLN A 43 2.25 -0.52 -7.41
CA GLN A 43 2.08 -0.52 -8.87
C GLN A 43 0.64 -0.12 -9.22
N PRO A 44 0.42 0.71 -10.24
CA PRO A 44 -0.91 1.04 -10.76
C PRO A 44 -1.52 -0.11 -11.56
#